data_AF-A0A356IUR9-F1
#
_entry.id   AF-A0A356IUR9-F1
#
_cell.length_a   1.000
_cell.length_b   1.000
_cell.length_c   1.000
_cell.angle_alpha   90.00
_cell.angle_beta   90.00
_cell.angle_gamma   90.00
#
_symmetry.space_group_name_H-M   'P 1'
#
loop_
_entity.id
_entity.type
_entity.pdbx_description
1 polymer ?
#
loop_
_entity_poly.entity_id
_entity_poly.type
_entity_poly.pdbx_seq_one_letter_code
_entity_poly.pdbx_strand_id
1 'polypeptide(L)'
;MALLGHSAIGHKGGAMGKKLDKAVDIWETLTSDQIDRTGHSAARVVAARKKGVADSAIAAQLTENSQRNNPSDPETFTVTDVKSVAKFFHANRTRPAMTKSETSGLIELADDSTSPSGDKTSDGLLPT
;
A
#
# COMPACT_ATOMS: atom_id res chain seq x y z
N MET A 1 8.17 41.35 -47.72
CA MET A 1 7.42 41.76 -46.52
C MET A 1 7.95 41.00 -45.31
N ALA A 2 8.06 41.71 -44.19
CA ALA A 2 8.45 41.27 -42.84
C ALA A 2 7.68 40.02 -42.35
N LEU A 3 8.30 39.05 -41.67
CA LEU A 3 8.69 38.94 -40.24
C LEU A 3 7.51 38.63 -39.28
N LEU A 4 7.81 37.78 -38.26
CA LEU A 4 7.04 37.37 -37.06
C LEU A 4 6.21 36.09 -37.27
N GLY A 5 6.48 34.93 -36.67
CA GLY A 5 7.08 34.63 -35.36
C GLY A 5 5.97 34.35 -34.35
N HIS A 6 5.85 33.10 -33.87
CA HIS A 6 5.51 32.72 -32.50
C HIS A 6 5.72 31.20 -32.29
N SER A 7 6.69 30.88 -31.43
CA SER A 7 6.82 29.59 -30.76
C SER A 7 5.72 29.37 -29.72
N ALA A 8 5.26 28.13 -29.61
CA ALA A 8 4.81 27.48 -28.36
C ALA A 8 4.93 25.97 -28.59
N ILE A 9 6.04 25.32 -28.24
CA ILE A 9 6.35 24.74 -26.92
C ILE A 9 5.11 24.16 -26.22
N GLY A 10 4.98 22.83 -26.30
CA GLY A 10 4.68 21.99 -25.14
C GLY A 10 3.25 21.50 -24.94
N HIS A 11 3.02 20.21 -25.18
CA HIS A 11 2.71 19.33 -24.05
C HIS A 11 3.07 17.86 -24.32
N LYS A 12 3.81 17.31 -23.37
CA LYS A 12 4.22 15.92 -23.23
C LYS A 12 3.01 15.02 -22.92
N GLY A 13 3.10 13.71 -23.20
CA GLY A 13 2.49 12.70 -22.32
C GLY A 13 1.54 11.63 -22.91
N GLY A 14 1.28 11.59 -24.21
CA GLY A 14 0.17 10.80 -24.78
C GLY A 14 0.27 9.26 -24.78
N ALA A 15 1.42 8.66 -24.45
CA ALA A 15 1.60 7.20 -24.47
C ALA A 15 1.84 6.58 -23.08
N MET A 16 2.22 7.38 -22.07
CA MET A 16 2.51 6.90 -20.73
C MET A 16 1.26 6.89 -19.83
N GLY A 17 0.32 7.82 -20.03
CA GLY A 17 -0.95 7.87 -19.29
C GLY A 17 -1.83 6.63 -19.50
N LYS A 18 -1.95 6.14 -20.74
CA LYS A 18 -2.83 5.00 -21.07
C LYS A 18 -2.30 3.65 -20.56
N LYS A 19 -1.00 3.53 -20.27
CA LYS A 19 -0.39 2.34 -19.68
C LYS A 19 -0.42 2.39 -18.15
N LEU A 20 -0.36 3.59 -17.56
CA LEU A 20 -0.52 3.82 -16.11
C LEU A 20 -1.97 3.51 -15.67
N ASP A 21 -2.96 3.90 -16.46
CA ASP A 21 -4.38 3.70 -16.13
C ASP A 21 -4.78 2.21 -16.16
N LYS A 22 -4.32 1.43 -17.14
CA LYS A 22 -4.62 -0.02 -17.18
C LYS A 22 -3.97 -0.83 -16.06
N ALA A 23 -2.82 -0.39 -15.54
CA ALA A 23 -2.16 -1.05 -14.42
C ALA A 23 -2.73 -0.61 -13.05
N VAL A 24 -3.38 0.55 -12.98
CA VAL A 24 -4.21 1.00 -11.84
C VAL A 24 -5.48 0.18 -11.76
N ASP A 25 -6.18 -0.02 -12.88
CA ASP A 25 -7.39 -0.86 -12.94
C ASP A 25 -7.09 -2.32 -12.56
N ILE A 26 -5.96 -2.89 -12.99
CA ILE A 26 -5.59 -4.29 -12.66
C ILE A 26 -5.27 -4.46 -11.16
N TRP A 27 -4.74 -3.45 -10.48
CA TRP A 27 -4.50 -3.50 -9.02
C TRP A 27 -5.80 -3.29 -8.21
N GLU A 28 -6.68 -2.38 -8.65
CA GLU A 28 -8.03 -2.22 -8.09
C GLU A 28 -8.91 -3.47 -8.31
N THR A 29 -8.70 -4.21 -9.40
CA THR A 29 -9.43 -5.46 -9.71
C THR A 29 -8.87 -6.69 -8.97
N LEU A 30 -7.55 -6.79 -8.77
CA LEU A 30 -6.92 -7.95 -8.09
C LEU A 30 -7.07 -7.92 -6.56
N THR A 31 -7.32 -6.76 -5.94
CA THR A 31 -7.43 -6.60 -4.48
C THR A 31 -8.84 -6.25 -3.98
N SER A 32 -9.77 -6.04 -4.93
CA SER A 32 -11.16 -5.61 -4.72
C SER A 32 -11.87 -6.37 -3.60
N ASP A 33 -11.82 -7.71 -3.60
CA ASP A 33 -12.56 -8.54 -2.62
C ASP A 33 -11.97 -8.51 -1.19
N GLN A 34 -10.66 -8.38 -1.04
CA GLN A 34 -10.02 -8.43 0.28
C GLN A 34 -9.92 -7.04 0.91
N ILE A 35 -9.73 -5.99 0.11
CA ILE A 35 -9.82 -4.60 0.57
C ILE A 35 -11.26 -4.27 0.99
N ASP A 36 -12.27 -4.73 0.24
CA ASP A 36 -13.67 -4.52 0.62
C ASP A 36 -13.99 -5.23 1.94
N ARG A 37 -13.60 -6.50 2.10
CA ARG A 37 -13.81 -7.24 3.36
C ARG A 37 -13.04 -6.66 4.54
N THR A 38 -11.78 -6.27 4.34
CA THR A 38 -10.92 -5.69 5.39
C THR A 38 -11.39 -4.30 5.77
N GLY A 39 -11.72 -3.46 4.79
CA GLY A 39 -12.29 -2.12 4.99
C GLY A 39 -13.62 -2.17 5.73
N HIS A 40 -14.52 -3.08 5.36
CA HIS A 40 -15.78 -3.28 6.08
C HIS A 40 -15.57 -3.80 7.50
N SER A 41 -14.63 -4.71 7.72
CA SER A 41 -14.33 -5.23 9.06
C SER A 41 -13.71 -4.16 9.96
N ALA A 42 -12.78 -3.35 9.44
CA ALA A 42 -12.22 -2.21 10.14
C ALA A 42 -13.30 -1.16 10.49
N ALA A 43 -14.25 -0.90 9.58
CA ALA A 43 -15.37 -0.01 9.85
C ALA A 43 -16.27 -0.54 10.99
N ARG A 44 -16.52 -1.85 11.05
CA ARG A 44 -17.27 -2.49 12.16
C ARG A 44 -16.54 -2.39 13.48
N VAL A 45 -15.21 -2.58 13.50
CA VAL A 45 -14.38 -2.36 14.70
C VAL A 45 -14.54 -0.93 15.21
N VAL A 46 -14.39 0.07 14.34
CA VAL A 46 -14.56 1.49 14.73
C VAL A 46 -15.98 1.78 15.19
N ALA A 47 -17.00 1.21 14.56
CA ALA A 47 -18.41 1.38 14.98
C ALA A 47 -18.66 0.79 16.38
N ALA A 48 -18.15 -0.41 16.67
CA ALA A 48 -18.27 -1.04 17.99
C ALA A 48 -17.59 -0.20 19.08
N ARG A 49 -16.37 0.31 18.81
CA ARG A 49 -15.66 1.22 19.73
C ARG A 49 -16.44 2.50 19.99
N LYS A 50 -17.04 3.11 18.96
CA LYS A 50 -17.90 4.30 19.11
C LYS A 50 -19.14 4.04 19.97
N LYS A 51 -19.59 2.79 20.06
CA LYS A 51 -20.70 2.37 20.94
C LYS A 51 -20.26 1.99 22.35
N GLY A 52 -18.97 2.16 22.68
CA GLY A 52 -18.44 1.89 24.02
C GLY A 52 -18.14 0.41 24.29
N VAL A 53 -18.09 -0.43 23.25
CA VAL A 53 -17.65 -1.82 23.42
C VAL A 53 -16.17 -1.84 23.80
N ALA A 54 -15.82 -2.57 24.85
CA ALA A 54 -14.45 -2.67 25.33
C ALA A 54 -13.53 -3.27 24.26
N ASP A 55 -12.34 -2.66 24.07
CA ASP A 55 -11.37 -3.11 23.06
C ASP A 55 -10.97 -4.59 23.26
N SER A 56 -10.95 -5.09 24.50
CA SER A 56 -10.68 -6.50 24.82
C SER A 56 -11.77 -7.45 24.33
N ALA A 57 -13.04 -7.05 24.40
CA ALA A 57 -14.16 -7.85 23.89
C ALA A 57 -14.14 -7.91 22.35
N ILE A 58 -13.80 -6.79 21.70
CA ILE A 58 -13.62 -6.75 20.24
C ILE A 58 -12.48 -7.67 19.80
N ALA A 59 -11.34 -7.61 20.50
CA ALA A 59 -10.18 -8.45 20.23
C ALA A 59 -10.48 -9.95 20.39
N ALA A 60 -11.19 -10.32 21.46
CA ALA A 60 -11.64 -11.69 21.68
C ALA A 60 -12.55 -12.18 20.54
N GLN A 61 -13.52 -11.36 20.13
CA GLN A 61 -14.44 -11.71 19.05
C GLN A 61 -13.72 -11.86 17.69
N LEU A 62 -12.76 -10.98 17.39
CA LEU A 62 -11.95 -11.08 16.17
C LEU A 62 -11.11 -12.35 16.16
N THR A 63 -10.50 -12.70 17.29
CA THR A 63 -9.73 -13.94 17.46
C THR A 63 -10.61 -15.16 17.25
N GLU A 64 -11.78 -15.22 17.90
CA GLU A 64 -12.73 -16.32 17.73
C GLU A 64 -13.20 -16.46 16.27
N ASN A 65 -13.49 -15.34 15.61
CA ASN A 65 -13.87 -15.35 14.20
C ASN A 65 -12.73 -15.82 13.30
N SER A 66 -11.49 -15.44 13.60
CA SER A 66 -10.31 -15.89 12.86
C SER A 66 -10.11 -17.40 12.99
N GLN A 67 -10.22 -17.94 14.21
CA GLN A 67 -10.18 -19.37 14.48
C GLN A 67 -11.26 -20.15 13.73
N ARG A 68 -12.48 -19.59 13.66
CA ARG A 68 -13.60 -20.21 12.96
C ARG A 68 -13.46 -20.16 11.44
N ASN A 69 -13.00 -19.03 10.91
CA ASN A 69 -13.03 -18.76 9.47
C ASN A 69 -11.74 -19.16 8.75
N ASN A 70 -10.60 -19.20 9.47
CA ASN A 70 -9.28 -19.54 8.94
C ASN A 70 -8.64 -20.67 9.77
N PRO A 71 -9.26 -21.87 9.87
CA PRO A 71 -8.84 -22.90 10.83
C PRO A 71 -7.44 -23.48 10.58
N SER A 72 -6.92 -23.37 9.36
CA SER A 72 -5.56 -23.81 9.03
C SER A 72 -4.47 -22.82 9.47
N ASP A 73 -4.81 -21.54 9.62
CA ASP A 73 -3.87 -20.48 9.97
C ASP A 73 -4.61 -19.29 10.62
N PRO A 74 -5.03 -19.43 11.89
CA PRO A 74 -5.84 -18.42 12.54
C PRO A 74 -4.99 -17.34 13.21
N GLU A 75 -5.29 -16.09 12.90
CA GLU A 75 -4.73 -14.93 13.59
C GLU A 75 -5.31 -14.72 14.99
N THR A 76 -4.47 -14.27 15.93
CA THR A 76 -4.89 -13.83 17.27
C THR A 76 -4.80 -12.32 17.37
N PHE A 77 -5.88 -11.69 17.82
CA PHE A 77 -5.97 -10.23 17.92
C PHE A 77 -5.87 -9.78 19.37
N THR A 78 -5.07 -8.74 19.60
CA THR A 78 -4.91 -8.08 20.90
C THR A 78 -5.66 -6.75 20.96
N VAL A 79 -5.74 -6.17 22.16
CA VAL A 79 -6.24 -4.80 22.38
C VAL A 79 -5.44 -3.78 21.55
N THR A 80 -4.12 -4.00 21.40
CA THR A 80 -3.26 -3.11 20.62
C THR A 80 -3.65 -3.15 19.15
N ASP A 81 -3.96 -4.33 18.61
CA ASP A 81 -4.36 -4.48 17.20
C ASP A 81 -5.68 -3.77 16.91
N VAL A 82 -6.66 -3.90 17.82
CA VAL A 82 -7.93 -3.16 17.73
C VAL A 82 -7.70 -1.65 17.69
N LYS A 83 -6.79 -1.14 18.52
CA LYS A 83 -6.42 0.28 18.51
C LYS A 83 -5.70 0.68 17.23
N SER A 84 -4.79 -0.15 16.72
CA SER A 84 -4.06 0.07 15.47
C SER A 84 -5.00 0.11 14.26
N VAL A 85 -5.94 -0.84 14.16
CA VAL A 85 -6.96 -0.87 13.10
C VAL A 85 -7.79 0.41 13.13
N ALA A 86 -8.27 0.82 14.30
CA ALA A 86 -9.06 2.04 14.40
C ALA A 86 -8.25 3.30 14.07
N LYS A 87 -6.99 3.38 14.53
CA LYS A 87 -6.08 4.48 14.21
C LYS A 87 -5.85 4.57 12.71
N PHE A 88 -5.55 3.44 12.05
CA PHE A 88 -5.32 3.38 10.62
C PHE A 88 -6.58 3.73 9.82
N PHE A 89 -7.74 3.21 10.21
CA PHE A 89 -9.03 3.56 9.60
C PHE A 89 -9.31 5.07 9.69
N HIS A 90 -9.05 5.69 10.84
CA HIS A 90 -9.22 7.13 11.03
C HIS A 90 -8.23 7.95 10.20
N ALA A 91 -6.97 7.52 10.11
CA ALA A 91 -5.94 8.20 9.33
C ALA A 91 -6.29 8.25 7.82
N ASN A 92 -7.10 7.31 7.34
CA ASN A 92 -7.51 7.19 5.94
C ASN A 92 -8.92 7.74 5.65
N ARG A 93 -9.57 8.48 6.57
CA ARG A 93 -10.99 8.86 6.45
C ARG A 93 -11.29 9.85 5.32
N THR A 94 -10.37 10.78 5.05
CA THR A 94 -10.57 11.88 4.09
C THR A 94 -9.59 11.83 2.93
N ARG A 95 -8.36 11.41 3.19
CA ARG A 95 -7.29 11.17 2.22
C ARG A 95 -6.50 9.95 2.70
N PRO A 96 -5.90 9.16 1.80
CA PRO A 96 -5.06 8.04 2.21
C PRO A 96 -3.85 8.56 2.99
N ALA A 97 -3.51 7.87 4.09
CA ALA A 97 -2.35 8.17 4.92
C ALA A 97 -1.02 7.74 4.26
N MET A 98 -1.10 6.85 3.26
CA MET A 98 0.01 6.43 2.42
C MET A 98 -0.49 6.32 0.99
N THR A 99 0.15 7.03 0.07
CA THR A 99 -0.20 7.01 -1.36
C THR A 99 0.53 5.88 -2.09
N LYS A 100 0.02 5.49 -3.25
CA LYS A 100 0.65 4.46 -4.10
C LYS A 100 2.10 4.80 -4.45
N SER A 101 2.39 6.04 -4.82
CA SER A 101 3.75 6.47 -5.16
C SER A 101 4.72 6.34 -3.99
N GLU A 102 4.26 6.64 -2.78
CA GLU A 102 5.07 6.46 -1.56
C GLU A 102 5.26 4.97 -1.25
N THR A 103 4.21 4.15 -1.40
CA THR A 103 4.32 2.69 -1.23
C THR A 103 5.31 2.09 -2.24
N SER A 104 5.22 2.43 -3.52
CA SER A 104 6.14 1.94 -4.55
C SER A 104 7.59 2.34 -4.25
N GLY A 105 7.83 3.59 -3.87
CA GLY A 105 9.18 4.04 -3.50
C GLY A 105 9.74 3.34 -2.26
N LEU A 106 8.90 2.99 -1.27
CA LEU A 106 9.33 2.23 -0.10
C LEU A 106 9.68 0.78 -0.42
N ILE A 107 8.93 0.14 -1.33
CA ILE A 107 9.22 -1.24 -1.79
C ILE A 107 10.53 -1.26 -2.57
N GLU A 108 10.71 -0.35 -3.53
CA GLU A 108 11.95 -0.24 -4.31
C GLU A 108 13.16 -0.06 -3.40
N LEU A 109 13.06 0.81 -2.39
CA LEU A 109 14.12 1.02 -1.40
C LEU A 109 14.47 -0.26 -0.61
N ALA A 110 13.46 -1.04 -0.21
CA ALA A 110 13.66 -2.27 0.54
C ALA A 110 14.37 -3.34 -0.32
N ASP A 111 13.99 -3.47 -1.58
CA ASP A 111 14.58 -4.42 -2.52
C ASP A 111 16.04 -4.06 -2.86
N ASP A 112 16.33 -2.77 -3.08
CA ASP A 112 17.71 -2.30 -3.36
C ASP A 112 18.66 -2.52 -2.18
N SER A 113 18.16 -2.38 -0.94
CA SER A 113 18.96 -2.63 0.26
C SER A 113 19.29 -4.11 0.52
N THR A 114 18.78 -5.03 -0.31
CA THR A 114 19.06 -6.48 -0.26
C THR A 114 20.05 -6.96 -1.33
N SER A 115 20.56 -6.07 -2.21
CA SER A 115 21.63 -6.45 -3.15
C SER A 115 22.96 -6.61 -2.40
N PRO A 116 23.62 -7.79 -2.43
CA PRO A 116 24.95 -7.91 -1.87
C PRO A 116 25.89 -7.04 -2.70
N SER A 117 26.58 -6.12 -2.04
CA SER A 117 27.82 -5.53 -2.53
C SER A 117 28.81 -6.66 -2.87
N GLY A 118 28.72 -7.17 -4.10
CA GLY A 118 29.76 -7.95 -4.72
C GLY A 118 30.82 -7.00 -5.22
N ASP A 119 31.87 -6.85 -4.42
CA ASP A 119 33.18 -6.32 -4.83
C ASP A 119 33.52 -6.81 -6.24
N LYS A 120 33.48 -5.91 -7.21
CA LYS A 120 34.35 -6.03 -8.38
C LYS A 120 35.55 -5.15 -8.11
N THR A 121 36.42 -5.65 -7.25
CA THR A 121 37.83 -5.28 -7.27
C THR A 121 38.29 -5.48 -8.70
N SER A 122 38.62 -4.37 -9.35
CA SER A 122 39.23 -4.30 -10.67
C SER A 122 40.51 -5.13 -10.65
N ASP A 123 40.47 -6.32 -11.25
CA ASP A 123 41.66 -7.11 -11.49
C ASP A 123 42.43 -6.43 -12.62
N GLY A 124 43.54 -5.79 -12.24
CA GLY A 124 44.41 -5.06 -13.14
C GLY A 124 45.01 -6.00 -14.18
N LEU A 125 44.83 -5.65 -15.45
CA LEU A 125 45.65 -6.16 -16.54
C LEU A 125 47.14 -5.90 -16.21
N LEU A 126 47.94 -6.96 -16.11
CA LEU A 126 49.36 -6.89 -16.41
C LEU A 126 49.57 -7.44 -17.84
N PRO A 127 50.08 -6.63 -18.79
CA PRO A 127 50.63 -7.17 -20.02
C PRO A 127 51.97 -7.83 -19.74
N THR A 128 52.21 -8.97 -20.40
CA THR A 128 53.46 -9.76 -20.42
C THR A 128 54.63 -9.00 -21.02
#